data_AF-A0A1M6M084-F1
#
_entry.id   AF-A0A1M6M084-F1
#
_cell.length_a   1.000
_cell.length_b   1.000
_cell.length_c   1.000
_cell.angle_alpha   90.00
_cell.angle_beta   90.00
_cell.angle_gamma   90.00
#
_symmetry.space_group_name_H-M   'P 1'
#
loop_
_entity.id
_entity.type
_entity.pdbx_description
1 polymer ?
#
loop_
_entity_poly.entity_id
_entity_poly.type
_entity_poly.pdbx_seq_one_letter_code
_entity_poly.pdbx_strand_id
1 'polypeptide(L)'
;MIYFPYNEEMCSYTDTWMGELYENEYPLVSKGVWSGIINLKTHKLLNSKPEYGSLYLQAKVCDSGTYFLLDKDKKTICKIADYVPNGLIPEVDGCGDYIRLRINEDDMINWFEEPDFSDFMEDSEVVEKIDVHIKEVV
;
A
#
# COMPACT_ATOMS: atom_id res chain seq x y z
N MET A 1 11.04 -0.80 2.29
CA MET A 1 9.68 -1.29 1.96
C MET A 1 8.76 -0.08 1.96
N ILE A 2 7.58 -0.18 1.36
CA ILE A 2 6.54 0.83 1.50
C ILE A 2 5.27 0.20 2.09
N TYR A 3 4.59 0.96 2.94
CA TYR A 3 3.32 0.63 3.54
C TYR A 3 2.36 1.80 3.37
N PHE A 4 1.11 1.52 2.98
CA PHE A 4 0.07 2.51 2.80
C PHE A 4 -1.29 1.90 3.18
N PRO A 5 -1.78 2.21 4.39
CA PRO A 5 -3.11 1.81 4.79
C PRO A 5 -4.15 2.74 4.20
N TYR A 6 -5.33 2.20 3.93
CA TYR A 6 -6.50 2.98 3.59
C TYR A 6 -7.75 2.35 4.19
N ASN A 7 -8.75 3.21 4.43
CA ASN A 7 -10.06 2.74 4.85
C ASN A 7 -10.65 1.89 3.72
N GLU A 8 -11.15 0.71 4.05
CA GLU A 8 -11.84 -0.22 3.15
C GLU A 8 -12.96 0.46 2.37
N GLU A 9 -13.66 1.42 2.97
CA GLU A 9 -14.74 2.17 2.32
C GLU A 9 -14.24 3.06 1.16
N MET A 10 -12.94 3.38 1.10
CA MET A 10 -12.30 4.12 0.01
C MET A 10 -11.89 3.19 -1.15
N CYS A 11 -12.00 1.89 -0.96
CA CYS A 11 -11.61 0.88 -1.94
C CYS A 11 -12.76 0.60 -2.89
N SER A 12 -12.44 0.54 -4.18
CA SER A 12 -13.31 -0.07 -5.17
C SER A 12 -12.58 -1.27 -5.76
N TYR A 13 -12.97 -2.47 -5.36
CA TYR A 13 -12.42 -3.70 -5.94
C TYR A 13 -13.10 -3.93 -7.29
N THR A 14 -12.50 -3.45 -8.37
CA THR A 14 -12.98 -3.74 -9.72
C THR A 14 -12.26 -4.97 -10.22
N ASP A 15 -12.82 -6.16 -10.04
CA ASP A 15 -12.23 -7.33 -10.66
C ASP A 15 -13.00 -7.81 -11.90
N THR A 16 -12.21 -8.21 -12.89
CA THR A 16 -12.57 -9.17 -13.93
C THR A 16 -12.81 -10.58 -13.36
N TRP A 17 -12.44 -10.84 -12.10
CA TRP A 17 -12.65 -12.10 -11.39
C TRP A 17 -13.94 -12.08 -10.54
N MET A 18 -14.99 -12.61 -11.14
CA MET A 18 -16.31 -12.79 -10.53
C MET A 18 -16.30 -13.73 -9.33
N GLY A 19 -16.97 -13.31 -8.25
CA GLY A 19 -18.02 -14.12 -7.63
C GLY A 19 -17.79 -14.62 -6.21
N GLU A 20 -16.78 -15.46 -5.97
CA GLU A 20 -16.82 -16.35 -4.77
C GLU A 20 -15.94 -15.91 -3.59
N LEU A 21 -14.86 -15.15 -3.80
CA LEU A 21 -13.95 -14.76 -2.71
C LEU A 21 -14.52 -13.64 -1.80
N TYR A 22 -15.51 -12.89 -2.27
CA TYR A 22 -15.95 -11.62 -1.64
C TYR A 22 -17.24 -11.72 -0.81
N GLU A 23 -17.78 -12.91 -0.58
CA GLU A 23 -19.03 -13.01 0.19
C GLU A 23 -18.89 -12.63 1.67
N ASN A 24 -17.67 -12.60 2.24
CA ASN A 24 -17.50 -12.32 3.68
C ASN A 24 -16.29 -11.45 4.10
N GLU A 25 -15.13 -11.48 3.42
CA GLU A 25 -13.94 -10.68 3.80
C GLU A 25 -13.07 -10.32 2.57
N TYR A 26 -12.65 -9.07 2.43
CA TYR A 26 -11.72 -8.66 1.37
C TYR A 26 -10.26 -9.03 1.72
N PRO A 27 -9.44 -9.47 0.75
CA PRO A 27 -8.02 -9.73 0.97
C PRO A 27 -7.31 -8.52 1.56
N LEU A 28 -6.44 -8.77 2.54
CA LEU A 28 -5.57 -7.78 3.19
C LEU A 28 -6.32 -6.69 3.99
N VAL A 29 -7.64 -6.84 4.16
CA VAL A 29 -8.44 -5.99 5.04
C VAL A 29 -8.45 -6.56 6.46
N SER A 30 -8.18 -5.71 7.44
CA SER A 30 -8.36 -6.00 8.86
C SER A 30 -8.95 -4.80 9.56
N LYS A 31 -10.05 -5.01 10.30
CA LYS A 31 -10.76 -3.94 11.04
C LYS A 31 -11.15 -2.74 10.15
N GLY A 32 -11.58 -3.00 8.91
CA GLY A 32 -11.97 -1.94 7.97
C GLY A 32 -10.81 -1.18 7.34
N VAL A 33 -9.58 -1.69 7.45
CA VAL A 33 -8.39 -1.08 6.85
C VAL A 33 -7.70 -2.11 5.98
N TRP A 34 -7.54 -1.79 4.70
CA TRP A 34 -6.64 -2.56 3.85
C TRP A 34 -5.20 -2.14 4.11
N SER A 35 -4.28 -3.10 4.09
CA SER A 35 -2.86 -2.85 4.26
C SER A 35 -2.01 -3.69 3.31
N GLY A 36 -1.11 -3.05 2.57
CA GLY A 36 -0.14 -3.72 1.71
C GLY A 36 1.27 -3.32 2.10
N ILE A 37 2.16 -4.31 2.28
CA ILE A 37 3.60 -4.06 2.50
C ILE A 37 4.36 -4.52 1.28
N ILE A 38 4.95 -3.57 0.56
CA ILE A 38 5.66 -3.84 -0.69
C ILE A 38 7.17 -3.81 -0.46
N ASN A 39 7.83 -4.88 -0.89
CA ASN A 39 9.27 -4.90 -1.00
C ASN A 39 9.71 -4.17 -2.28
N LEU A 40 10.24 -2.97 -2.11
CA LEU A 40 10.71 -2.10 -3.18
C LEU A 40 11.86 -2.67 -4.02
N LYS A 41 12.60 -3.69 -3.52
CA LYS A 41 13.69 -4.31 -4.26
C LYS A 41 13.24 -5.50 -5.10
N THR A 42 12.28 -6.28 -4.57
CA THR A 42 11.80 -7.51 -5.23
C THR A 42 10.47 -7.30 -5.94
N HIS A 43 9.82 -6.15 -5.75
CA HIS A 43 8.49 -5.82 -6.25
C HIS A 43 7.44 -6.85 -5.84
N LYS A 44 7.54 -7.33 -4.59
CA LYS A 44 6.62 -8.33 -4.03
C LYS A 44 5.78 -7.76 -2.90
N LEU A 45 4.51 -8.14 -2.88
CA LEU A 45 3.64 -7.96 -1.73
C LEU A 45 4.01 -8.96 -0.63
N LEU A 46 4.33 -8.47 0.57
CA LEU A 46 4.91 -9.30 1.64
C LEU A 46 3.87 -9.92 2.60
N ASN A 47 2.65 -9.40 2.62
CA ASN A 47 1.58 -9.84 3.51
C ASN A 47 0.42 -10.52 2.76
N SER A 48 0.68 -10.97 1.53
CA SER A 48 -0.21 -11.81 0.74
C SER A 48 -0.32 -13.23 1.34
N LYS A 49 -1.39 -13.94 0.97
CA LYS A 49 -1.57 -15.35 1.29
C LYS A 49 -1.88 -16.13 0.01
N PRO A 50 -1.46 -17.41 -0.11
CA PRO A 50 -1.66 -18.19 -1.33
C PRO A 50 -3.13 -18.27 -1.80
N GLU A 51 -4.08 -18.30 -0.87
CA GLU A 51 -5.51 -18.36 -1.18
C GLU A 51 -6.07 -17.12 -1.88
N TYR A 52 -5.34 -16.00 -1.88
CA TYR A 52 -5.78 -14.77 -2.54
C TYR A 52 -5.61 -14.81 -4.07
N GLY A 53 -4.72 -15.67 -4.58
CA GLY A 53 -4.45 -15.76 -6.02
C GLY A 53 -3.96 -14.42 -6.62
N SER A 54 -4.31 -14.18 -7.88
CA SER A 54 -4.07 -12.87 -8.51
C SER A 54 -5.14 -11.88 -8.05
N LEU A 55 -4.73 -10.64 -7.74
CA LEU A 55 -5.61 -9.58 -7.27
C LEU A 55 -5.47 -8.32 -8.13
N TYR A 56 -6.59 -7.68 -8.43
CA TYR A 56 -6.60 -6.29 -8.86
C TYR A 56 -7.24 -5.40 -7.80
N LEU A 57 -6.45 -4.49 -7.26
CA LEU A 57 -6.90 -3.50 -6.30
C LEU A 57 -7.02 -2.14 -6.97
N GLN A 58 -8.13 -1.46 -6.71
CA GLN A 58 -8.24 -0.02 -6.93
C GLN A 58 -8.77 0.68 -5.67
N ALA A 59 -8.15 1.79 -5.26
CA ALA A 59 -8.63 2.63 -4.18
C ALA A 59 -8.64 4.09 -4.62
N LYS A 60 -9.73 4.82 -4.31
CA LYS A 60 -9.83 6.25 -4.58
C LYS A 60 -9.50 7.00 -3.29
N VAL A 61 -8.33 7.61 -3.26
CA VAL A 61 -7.77 8.23 -2.06
C VAL A 61 -8.38 9.59 -1.79
N CYS A 62 -8.82 10.34 -2.83
CA CYS A 62 -9.48 11.65 -2.76
C CYS A 62 -8.91 12.58 -1.66
N ASP A 63 -8.10 13.54 -2.05
CA ASP A 63 -7.57 14.64 -1.22
C ASP A 63 -6.39 14.29 -0.29
N SER A 64 -6.31 13.11 0.35
CA SER A 64 -5.11 12.72 1.13
C SER A 64 -5.08 11.23 1.54
N GLY A 65 -3.95 10.58 1.30
CA GLY A 65 -3.58 9.25 1.79
C GLY A 65 -2.37 9.30 2.72
N THR A 66 -2.07 8.21 3.43
CA THR A 66 -0.87 8.14 4.28
C THR A 66 0.06 7.05 3.81
N TYR A 67 1.34 7.40 3.63
CA TYR A 67 2.35 6.51 3.06
C TYR A 67 3.60 6.50 3.93
N PHE A 68 4.16 5.31 4.12
CA PHE A 68 5.28 5.07 5.02
C PHE A 68 6.41 4.36 4.28
N LEU A 69 7.61 4.96 4.25
CA LEU A 69 8.81 4.20 3.92
C LEU A 69 9.29 3.49 5.18
N LEU A 70 9.53 2.19 5.03
CA LEU A 70 10.00 1.33 6.11
C LEU A 70 11.40 0.81 5.78
N ASP A 71 12.20 0.61 6.82
CA ASP A 71 13.47 -0.11 6.71
C ASP A 71 13.28 -1.62 6.53
N LYS A 72 14.39 -2.37 6.56
CA LYS A 72 14.38 -3.84 6.43
C LYS A 72 13.69 -4.57 7.59
N ASP A 73 13.59 -3.92 8.75
CA ASP A 73 12.98 -4.45 9.98
C ASP A 73 11.54 -3.95 10.14
N LYS A 74 10.94 -3.38 9.08
CA LYS A 74 9.59 -2.77 9.03
C LYS A 74 9.42 -1.56 9.95
N LYS A 75 10.51 -0.93 10.39
CA LYS A 75 10.46 0.31 11.16
C LYS A 75 10.33 1.51 10.21
N THR A 76 9.44 2.43 10.54
CA THR A 76 9.22 3.66 9.76
C THR A 76 10.49 4.51 9.71
N ILE A 77 10.91 4.84 8.50
CA ILE A 77 11.97 5.81 8.19
C ILE A 77 11.36 7.20 8.04
N CYS A 78 10.31 7.30 7.21
CA CYS A 78 9.60 8.55 6.98
C CYS A 78 8.13 8.28 6.63
N LYS A 79 7.32 9.32 6.80
CA LYS A 79 5.89 9.33 6.52
C LYS A 79 5.53 10.59 5.73
N ILE A 80 4.61 10.46 4.79
CA ILE A 80 3.92 11.57 4.13
C ILE A 80 2.41 11.39 4.27
N ALA A 81 1.68 12.50 4.27
CA ALA A 81 0.21 12.53 4.25
C ALA A 81 -0.24 13.50 3.14
N ASP A 82 -0.45 12.97 1.95
CA ASP A 82 -0.65 13.75 0.71
C ASP A 82 -1.39 12.91 -0.34
N TYR A 83 -1.51 13.40 -1.57
CA TYR A 83 -1.92 12.63 -2.74
C TYR A 83 -1.05 11.38 -2.95
N VAL A 84 -1.50 10.48 -3.82
CA VAL A 84 -0.73 9.28 -4.17
C VAL A 84 0.64 9.69 -4.74
N PRO A 85 1.76 9.19 -4.17
CA PRO A 85 3.09 9.44 -4.70
C PRO A 85 3.28 8.66 -6.00
N ASN A 86 2.75 9.20 -7.09
CA ASN A 86 2.62 8.53 -8.39
C ASN A 86 3.97 8.15 -9.03
N GLY A 87 5.08 8.76 -8.60
CA GLY A 87 6.43 8.34 -8.98
C GLY A 87 6.86 7.01 -8.35
N LEU A 88 6.23 6.63 -7.24
CA LEU A 88 6.54 5.42 -6.48
C LEU A 88 5.45 4.36 -6.57
N ILE A 89 4.19 4.75 -6.41
CA ILE A 89 3.04 3.85 -6.37
C ILE A 89 2.33 3.88 -7.73
N PRO A 90 2.28 2.74 -8.46
CA PRO A 90 1.57 2.64 -9.73
C PRO A 90 0.04 2.53 -9.52
N GLU A 91 -0.78 2.76 -10.55
CA GLU A 91 -0.45 3.31 -11.87
C GLU A 91 -0.51 4.84 -11.87
N VAL A 92 0.31 5.52 -12.66
CA VAL A 92 0.28 6.99 -12.78
C VAL A 92 -1.05 7.42 -13.41
N ASP A 93 -1.96 7.97 -12.61
CA ASP A 93 -3.23 8.53 -13.08
C ASP A 93 -3.15 10.04 -13.42
N GLY A 94 -1.97 10.64 -13.19
CA GLY A 94 -1.67 12.05 -13.42
C GLY A 94 -2.30 13.03 -12.43
N CYS A 95 -3.21 12.58 -11.56
CA CYS A 95 -3.92 13.42 -10.59
C CYS A 95 -3.59 13.06 -9.13
N GLY A 96 -3.06 11.87 -8.88
CA GLY A 96 -2.73 11.36 -7.54
C GLY A 96 -3.95 10.90 -6.75
N ASP A 97 -5.07 10.59 -7.42
CA ASP A 97 -6.35 10.30 -6.79
C ASP A 97 -6.60 8.79 -6.61
N TYR A 98 -5.91 7.96 -7.38
CA TYR A 98 -6.14 6.51 -7.41
C TYR A 98 -4.86 5.71 -7.15
N ILE A 99 -4.98 4.67 -6.35
CA ILE A 99 -4.00 3.58 -6.26
C ILE A 99 -4.53 2.42 -7.09
N ARG A 100 -3.70 1.84 -7.96
CA ARG A 100 -4.07 0.67 -8.79
C ARG A 100 -2.97 -0.38 -8.80
N LEU A 101 -3.20 -1.48 -8.09
CA LEU A 101 -2.22 -2.56 -7.96
C LEU A 101 -2.73 -3.82 -8.64
N ARG A 102 -1.93 -4.33 -9.57
CA ARG A 102 -2.05 -5.69 -10.12
C ARG A 102 -1.07 -6.56 -9.37
N ILE A 103 -1.56 -7.58 -8.68
CA ILE A 103 -0.77 -8.56 -7.93
C ILE A 103 -0.98 -9.91 -8.62
N ASN A 104 0.10 -10.56 -9.03
CA ASN A 104 0.06 -11.87 -9.66
C ASN A 104 0.07 -12.99 -8.61
N GLU A 105 -0.18 -14.24 -9.02
CA GLU A 105 -0.17 -15.42 -8.13
C GLU A 105 1.15 -15.64 -7.38
N ASP A 106 2.27 -15.07 -7.84
CA ASP A 106 3.58 -15.14 -7.21
C ASP A 106 3.94 -13.91 -6.36
N ASP A 107 2.91 -13.10 -6.03
CA ASP A 107 2.95 -11.84 -5.27
C ASP A 107 3.70 -10.70 -5.96
N MET A 108 4.11 -10.88 -7.22
CA MET A 108 4.72 -9.81 -8.00
C MET A 108 3.68 -8.75 -8.35
N ILE A 109 4.09 -7.49 -8.26
CA ILE A 109 3.21 -6.36 -8.55
C ILE A 109 3.65 -5.59 -9.79
N ASN A 110 2.75 -4.80 -10.38
CA ASN A 110 2.99 -3.88 -11.50
C ASN A 110 3.86 -2.65 -11.13
N TRP A 111 5.01 -2.86 -10.47
CA TRP A 111 5.89 -1.80 -10.01
C TRP A 111 6.75 -1.19 -11.12
N PHE A 112 7.21 0.04 -10.91
CA PHE A 112 8.18 0.69 -11.80
C PHE A 112 9.55 0.01 -11.72
N GLU A 113 10.25 -0.06 -12.85
CA GLU A 113 11.66 -0.50 -12.89
C GLU A 113 12.57 0.51 -12.17
N GLU A 114 12.27 1.79 -12.33
CA GLU A 114 12.97 2.92 -11.71
C GLU A 114 11.97 3.74 -10.89
N PRO A 115 11.68 3.35 -9.63
CA PRO A 115 10.77 4.08 -8.77
C PRO A 115 11.37 5.43 -8.33
N ASP A 116 10.55 6.47 -8.35
CA ASP A 116 10.91 7.81 -7.89
C ASP A 116 10.43 8.03 -6.45
N PHE A 117 11.32 8.53 -5.59
CA PHE A 117 11.05 8.77 -4.17
C PHE A 117 10.98 10.26 -3.83
N SER A 118 10.95 11.15 -4.81
CA SER A 118 11.04 12.60 -4.62
C SER A 118 9.96 13.14 -3.67
N ASP A 119 8.74 12.60 -3.70
CA ASP A 119 7.65 12.96 -2.78
C ASP A 119 8.02 12.72 -1.30
N PHE A 120 8.90 11.76 -1.02
CA PHE A 120 9.41 11.49 0.33
C PHE A 120 10.67 12.30 0.69
N MET A 121 11.21 13.10 -0.22
CA MET A 121 12.43 13.89 0.03
C MET A 121 12.13 15.36 0.33
N GLU A 122 11.06 15.92 -0.22
CA GLU A 122 10.76 17.35 -0.10
C GLU A 122 9.91 17.71 1.13
N ASP A 123 8.93 16.88 1.50
CA ASP A 123 7.96 17.20 2.57
C ASP A 123 7.75 16.05 3.58
N SER A 124 8.72 15.14 3.71
CA SER A 124 8.56 14.01 4.63
C SER A 124 8.92 14.31 6.08
N GLU A 125 8.09 13.82 6.99
CA GLU A 125 8.44 13.74 8.40
C GLU A 125 9.41 12.57 8.60
N VAL A 126 10.69 12.87 8.79
CA VAL A 126 11.69 11.86 9.17
C VAL A 126 11.42 11.44 10.61
N VAL A 127 11.14 10.15 10.81
CA VAL A 127 10.87 9.62 12.15
C VAL A 127 12.20 9.38 12.85
N GLU A 128 12.67 10.37 13.62
CA GLU A 128 13.84 10.19 14.49
C GLU A 128 13.51 9.18 15.59
N LYS A 129 13.84 7.90 15.35
CA LYS A 129 13.80 6.77 16.30
C LYS A 129 12.54 6.70 17.18
N ILE A 130 11.63 5.78 16.81
CA ILE A 130 10.52 5.29 17.65
C ILE A 130 10.89 5.28 19.14
N ASP A 131 10.21 6.11 19.92
CA ASP A 131 10.20 6.05 21.37
C ASP A 131 9.51 4.73 21.78
N VAL A 132 10.29 3.83 22.39
CA VAL A 132 9.90 2.47 22.77
C VAL A 132 8.87 2.40 23.91
N HIS A 133 8.20 3.50 24.22
CA HIS A 133 7.25 3.60 25.33
C HIS A 133 5.76 3.45 24.95
N ILE A 134 5.43 3.23 23.67
CA ILE A 134 4.05 2.88 23.30
C ILE A 134 3.86 1.37 23.54
N LYS A 135 3.29 1.04 24.70
CA LYS A 135 2.78 -0.31 24.97
C LYS A 135 1.51 -0.52 24.16
N GLU A 136 1.51 -1.52 23.28
CA GLU A 136 0.28 -2.09 22.74
C GLU A 136 -0.60 -2.56 23.92
N VAL A 137 -1.83 -2.04 23.97
CA VAL A 137 -2.86 -2.61 24.84
C VAL A 137 -3.42 -3.80 24.08
N VAL A 138 -3.13 -5.00 24.61
CA VAL A 138 -3.55 -6.32 24.14
C VAL A 138 -5.06 -6.45 24.14
#